data_AF-A0A395CRZ8-F1
#
_entry.id   AF-A0A395CRZ8-F1
#
_cell.length_a   1.000
_cell.length_b   1.000
_cell.length_c   1.000
_cell.angle_alpha   90.00
_cell.angle_beta   90.00
_cell.angle_gamma   90.00
#
_symmetry.space_group_name_H-M   'P 1'
#
loop_
_entity.id
_entity.type
_entity.pdbx_description
1 polymer ?
#
loop_
_entity_poly.entity_id
_entity_poly.type
_entity_poly.pdbx_seq_one_letter_code
_entity_poly.pdbx_strand_id
1 'polypeptide(L)'
;MNEAPAEDFGLIETLLWTQAEGFHFFNEHLARLRASARDLGFAFDEPAFVRALEELTRTSQGERLRLRLVLHRDGSLETGAVPIDPVPRDAVWRVAVARRRFASNDPLLRHKTTRRELYESELAEA
;
A
#
# COMPACT_ATOMS: atom_id res chain seq x y z
N MET A 1 17.89 23.56 17.94
CA MET A 1 16.73 23.93 17.10
C MET A 1 15.86 22.69 17.04
N ASN A 2 14.65 22.77 17.56
CA ASN A 2 13.75 21.65 17.73
C ASN A 2 13.12 21.33 16.38
N GLU A 3 13.72 20.41 15.62
CA GLU A 3 13.14 19.84 14.41
C GLU A 3 11.96 18.98 14.86
N ALA A 4 10.74 19.33 14.47
CA ALA A 4 9.61 18.40 14.59
C ALA A 4 10.03 17.08 13.92
N PRO A 5 9.79 15.91 14.53
CA PRO A 5 10.13 14.65 13.88
C PRO A 5 9.45 14.65 12.51
N ALA A 6 10.23 14.42 11.45
CA ALA A 6 9.71 14.26 10.10
C ALA A 6 8.49 13.32 10.20
N GLU A 7 7.30 13.83 9.85
CA GLU A 7 6.02 13.16 10.09
C GLU A 7 6.13 11.65 9.85
N ASP A 8 5.82 10.85 10.87
CA ASP A 8 6.02 9.41 10.83
C ASP A 8 5.02 8.79 9.84
N PHE A 9 5.49 8.46 8.64
CA PHE A 9 4.69 7.83 7.60
C PHE A 9 5.21 6.42 7.30
N GLY A 10 4.32 5.57 6.82
CA GLY A 10 4.63 4.21 6.39
C GLY A 10 4.65 4.06 4.88
N LEU A 11 5.35 3.03 4.39
CA LEU A 11 5.24 2.54 3.02
C LEU A 11 4.12 1.51 2.94
N ILE A 12 3.19 1.68 2.02
CA ILE A 12 2.01 0.80 1.88
C ILE A 12 2.22 -0.13 0.70
N GLU A 13 1.92 -1.40 0.91
CA GLU A 13 1.62 -2.33 -0.17
C GLU A 13 0.19 -2.86 -0.04
N THR A 14 -0.52 -2.97 -1.17
CA THR A 14 -1.87 -3.55 -1.20
C THR A 14 -1.95 -4.52 -2.36
N LEU A 15 -2.08 -5.80 -2.05
CA LEU A 15 -2.01 -6.89 -3.01
C LEU A 15 -3.37 -7.59 -3.10
N LEU A 16 -3.64 -8.12 -4.28
CA LEU A 16 -4.66 -9.13 -4.45
C LEU A 16 -4.03 -10.51 -4.22
N TRP A 17 -4.69 -11.35 -3.42
CA TRP A 17 -4.41 -12.77 -3.33
C TRP A 17 -5.65 -13.58 -3.72
N THR A 18 -5.47 -14.67 -4.44
CA THR A 18 -6.51 -15.68 -4.66
C THR A 18 -6.00 -17.07 -4.30
N GLN A 19 -6.90 -17.95 -3.87
CA GLN A 19 -6.53 -19.34 -3.57
C GLN A 19 -6.00 -20.08 -4.82
N ALA A 20 -6.48 -19.72 -6.01
CA ALA A 20 -6.10 -20.36 -7.26
C ALA A 20 -4.76 -19.88 -7.82
N GLU A 21 -4.45 -18.59 -7.69
CA GLU A 21 -3.31 -17.96 -8.40
C GLU A 21 -2.24 -17.40 -7.45
N GLY A 22 -2.51 -17.38 -6.14
CA GLY A 22 -1.63 -16.78 -5.15
C GLY A 22 -1.61 -15.25 -5.23
N PHE A 23 -0.44 -14.66 -4.95
CA PHE A 23 -0.26 -13.21 -4.92
C PHE A 23 -0.12 -12.62 -6.33
N HIS A 24 -1.04 -11.74 -6.70
CA HIS A 24 -0.97 -11.04 -7.97
C HIS A 24 0.13 -9.97 -7.96
N PHE A 25 0.94 -9.90 -9.04
CA PHE A 25 2.07 -8.98 -9.20
C PHE A 25 3.08 -8.95 -8.03
N PHE A 26 3.29 -10.10 -7.38
CA PHE A 26 4.11 -10.18 -6.17
C PHE A 26 5.51 -9.58 -6.34
N ASN A 27 6.19 -9.91 -7.45
CA ASN A 27 7.55 -9.44 -7.69
C ASN A 27 7.60 -7.91 -7.88
N GLU A 28 6.59 -7.33 -8.51
CA GLU A 28 6.46 -5.90 -8.74
C GLU A 28 6.18 -5.15 -7.44
N HIS A 29 5.30 -5.69 -6.59
CA HIS A 29 5.04 -5.16 -5.25
C HIS A 29 6.31 -5.18 -4.39
N LEU A 30 7.02 -6.30 -4.38
CA LEU A 30 8.26 -6.45 -3.64
C LEU A 30 9.37 -5.52 -4.16
N ALA A 31 9.53 -5.40 -5.47
CA ALA A 31 10.50 -4.50 -6.09
C ALA A 31 10.22 -3.04 -5.74
N ARG A 32 8.95 -2.61 -5.78
CA ARG A 32 8.54 -1.25 -5.40
C ARG A 32 8.82 -0.96 -3.92
N LEU A 33 8.45 -1.88 -3.02
CA LEU A 33 8.66 -1.71 -1.59
C LEU A 33 10.16 -1.63 -1.28
N ARG A 34 10.96 -2.55 -1.84
CA ARG A 34 12.42 -2.57 -1.67
C ARG A 34 13.07 -1.27 -2.16
N ALA A 35 12.69 -0.79 -3.35
CA ALA A 35 13.21 0.47 -3.89
C ALA A 35 12.84 1.66 -3.00
N SER A 36 11.57 1.75 -2.59
CA SER A 36 11.10 2.84 -1.73
C SER A 36 11.74 2.82 -0.35
N ALA A 37 11.92 1.64 0.23
CA ALA A 37 12.57 1.49 1.53
C ALA A 37 14.03 1.94 1.48
N ARG A 38 14.77 1.55 0.43
CA ARG A 38 16.13 2.01 0.19
C ARG A 38 16.20 3.53 0.02
N ASP A 39 15.36 4.07 -0.86
CA ASP A 39 15.43 5.49 -1.24
C ASP A 39 15.01 6.43 -0.08
N LEU A 40 14.14 5.96 0.83
CA LEU A 40 13.58 6.74 1.93
C LEU A 40 14.10 6.35 3.33
N GLY A 41 15.04 5.41 3.39
CA GLY A 41 15.70 4.98 4.63
C GLY A 41 14.79 4.22 5.60
N PHE A 42 13.99 3.28 5.09
CA PHE A 42 13.23 2.32 5.92
C PHE A 42 14.03 1.04 6.07
N ALA A 43 14.05 0.48 7.28
CA ALA A 43 14.54 -0.89 7.46
C ALA A 43 13.58 -1.85 6.76
N PHE A 44 14.10 -2.79 5.97
CA PHE A 44 13.28 -3.75 5.24
C PHE A 44 13.87 -5.15 5.30
N ASP A 45 13.20 -6.03 6.05
CA ASP A 45 13.44 -7.47 6.05
C ASP A 45 12.43 -8.12 5.08
N GLU A 46 12.93 -8.43 3.88
CA GLU A 46 12.15 -9.07 2.84
C GLU A 46 11.60 -10.45 3.26
N PRO A 47 12.41 -11.38 3.81
CA PRO A 47 11.89 -12.60 4.40
C PRO A 47 10.75 -12.38 5.41
N ALA A 48 10.84 -11.35 6.27
CA ALA A 48 9.76 -11.03 7.21
C ALA A 48 8.48 -10.56 6.49
N PHE A 49 8.62 -9.73 5.46
CA PHE A 49 7.50 -9.30 4.62
C PHE A 49 6.79 -10.48 3.92
N VAL A 50 7.55 -11.43 3.36
CA VAL A 50 6.98 -12.62 2.73
C VAL A 50 6.25 -13.49 3.75
N ARG A 51 6.86 -13.76 4.92
CA ARG A 51 6.21 -14.52 5.99
C ARG A 51 4.91 -13.86 6.46
N ALA A 52 4.89 -12.53 6.56
CA ALA A 52 3.70 -11.78 6.97
C ALA A 52 2.56 -11.93 5.96
N LEU A 53 2.86 -11.88 4.66
CA LEU A 53 1.88 -12.15 3.59
C LEU A 53 1.33 -13.58 3.66
N GLU A 54 2.20 -14.58 3.80
CA GLU A 54 1.80 -15.99 3.91
C GLU A 54 0.90 -16.24 5.14
N GLU A 55 1.24 -15.65 6.30
CA GLU A 55 0.43 -15.73 7.51
C GLU A 55 -0.98 -15.16 7.31
N LEU A 56 -1.11 -14.01 6.63
CA LEU A 56 -2.42 -13.43 6.30
C LEU A 56 -3.28 -14.40 5.50
N THR A 57 -2.69 -15.11 4.52
CA THR A 57 -3.43 -16.06 3.68
C THR A 57 -3.86 -17.32 4.44
N ARG A 58 -3.11 -17.73 5.47
CA ARG A 58 -3.47 -18.88 6.31
C ARG A 58 -4.53 -18.57 7.36
N THR A 59 -4.53 -17.34 7.88
CA THR A 59 -5.41 -16.93 8.99
C THR A 59 -6.72 -16.31 8.53
N SER A 60 -6.76 -15.78 7.30
CA SER A 60 -7.94 -15.15 6.74
C SER A 60 -8.87 -16.17 6.09
N GLN A 61 -10.18 -15.88 6.14
CA GLN A 61 -11.19 -16.68 5.47
C GLN A 61 -11.51 -16.10 4.09
N GLY A 62 -11.77 -16.97 3.11
CA GLY A 62 -12.19 -16.59 1.76
C GLY A 62 -11.14 -16.88 0.68
N GLU A 63 -11.60 -17.06 -0.55
CA GLU A 63 -10.77 -17.50 -1.68
C GLU A 63 -10.16 -16.32 -2.46
N ARG A 64 -10.55 -15.10 -2.11
CA ARG A 64 -10.13 -13.85 -2.75
C ARG A 64 -9.97 -12.75 -1.71
N LEU A 65 -8.74 -12.33 -1.49
CA LEU A 65 -8.38 -11.40 -0.42
C LEU A 65 -7.69 -10.15 -0.97
N ARG A 66 -8.02 -9.00 -0.40
CA ARG A 66 -7.19 -7.81 -0.45
C ARG A 66 -6.30 -7.79 0.78
N LEU A 67 -5.00 -7.94 0.56
CA LEU A 67 -3.98 -7.87 1.60
C LEU A 67 -3.42 -6.46 1.62
N ARG A 68 -3.24 -5.88 2.81
CA ARG A 68 -2.61 -4.58 3.01
C ARG A 68 -1.50 -4.73 4.03
N LEU A 69 -0.33 -4.18 3.70
CA LEU A 69 0.80 -4.08 4.60
C LEU A 69 1.25 -2.63 4.68
N VAL A 70 1.67 -2.21 5.87
CA VAL A 70 2.37 -0.95 6.09
C VAL A 70 3.72 -1.26 6.71
N LEU A 71 4.79 -0.85 6.04
CA LEU A 71 6.15 -0.88 6.56
C LEU A 71 6.43 0.44 7.27
N HIS A 72 6.73 0.36 8.56
CA HIS A 72 7.22 1.48 9.35
C HIS A 72 8.73 1.62 9.24
N ARG A 73 9.24 2.79 9.64
CA ARG A 73 10.66 3.14 9.46
C ARG A 73 11.62 2.18 10.17
N ASP A 74 11.21 1.64 11.32
CA ASP A 74 11.97 0.67 12.12
C ASP A 74 11.94 -0.76 11.56
N GLY A 75 11.18 -1.00 10.49
CA GLY A 75 11.01 -2.31 9.86
C GLY A 75 9.83 -3.12 10.39
N SER A 76 9.07 -2.60 11.35
CA SER A 76 7.83 -3.23 11.79
C SER A 76 6.77 -3.19 10.68
N LEU A 77 5.93 -4.23 10.66
CA LEU A 77 4.88 -4.42 9.67
C LEU A 77 3.51 -4.41 10.34
N GLU A 78 2.65 -3.47 9.94
CA GLU A 78 1.21 -3.57 10.16
C GLU A 78 0.58 -4.35 9.01
N THR A 79 -0.30 -5.30 9.31
CA THR A 79 -0.88 -6.20 8.31
C THR A 79 -2.39 -6.28 8.44
N GLY A 80 -3.11 -6.37 7.32
CA GLY A 80 -4.55 -6.61 7.30
C GLY A 80 -4.97 -7.37 6.05
N ALA A 81 -6.02 -8.16 6.18
CA ALA A 81 -6.62 -8.91 5.08
C ALA A 81 -8.13 -8.81 5.16
N VAL A 82 -8.76 -8.59 4.00
CA VAL A 82 -10.22 -8.57 3.89
C VAL A 82 -10.67 -9.35 2.65
N PRO A 83 -11.72 -10.16 2.74
CA PRO A 83 -12.38 -10.72 1.56
C PRO A 83 -12.85 -9.61 0.63
N ILE A 84 -12.71 -9.80 -0.68
CA ILE A 84 -13.23 -8.88 -1.69
C ILE A 84 -13.91 -9.63 -2.81
N ASP A 85 -15.01 -9.06 -3.30
CA ASP A 85 -15.67 -9.55 -4.51
C ASP A 85 -14.92 -9.05 -5.76
N PRO A 86 -14.98 -9.80 -6.88
CA PRO A 86 -14.53 -9.28 -8.15
C PRO A 86 -15.39 -8.09 -8.58
N VAL A 87 -14.75 -7.07 -9.16
CA VAL A 87 -15.48 -5.97 -9.78
C VAL A 87 -16.26 -6.51 -11.00
N PRO A 88 -17.57 -6.25 -11.12
CA PRO A 88 -18.35 -6.67 -12.28
C PRO A 88 -17.74 -6.17 -13.60
N ARG A 89 -17.81 -7.00 -14.64
CA ARG A 89 -17.21 -6.66 -15.95
C ARG A 89 -17.86 -5.44 -16.62
N ASP A 90 -19.11 -5.18 -16.28
CA ASP A 90 -19.94 -4.06 -16.75
C ASP A 90 -19.95 -2.88 -15.76
N ALA A 91 -19.10 -2.90 -14.72
CA ALA A 91 -19.02 -1.81 -13.77
C ALA A 91 -18.57 -0.51 -14.46
N VAL A 92 -19.42 0.52 -14.42
CA VAL A 92 -19.12 1.86 -14.93
C VAL A 92 -18.69 2.76 -13.78
N TRP A 93 -17.46 3.27 -13.84
CA TRP A 93 -16.91 4.17 -12.83
C TRP A 93 -17.26 5.62 -13.18
N ARG A 94 -17.80 6.36 -12.21
CA ARG A 94 -17.93 7.80 -12.29
C ARG A 94 -16.61 8.44 -11.87
N VAL A 95 -16.09 9.36 -12.67
CA VAL A 95 -14.80 10.02 -12.44
C VAL A 95 -15.01 11.53 -12.43
N ALA A 96 -14.35 12.21 -11.50
CA ALA A 96 -14.30 13.67 -11.39
C ALA A 96 -12.84 14.15 -11.45
N VAL A 97 -12.65 15.40 -11.88
CA VAL A 97 -11.34 16.05 -11.88
C VAL A 97 -11.23 16.94 -10.65
N ALA A 98 -10.32 16.55 -9.75
CA ALA A 98 -9.98 17.29 -8.54
C ALA A 98 -9.55 18.74 -8.86
N ARG A 99 -9.89 19.68 -7.98
CA ARG A 99 -9.48 21.09 -8.13
C ARG A 99 -8.05 21.29 -7.64
N ARG A 100 -7.68 20.63 -6.53
CA ARG A 100 -6.33 20.70 -6.00
C ARG A 100 -5.39 19.86 -6.84
N ARG A 101 -4.11 20.27 -6.84
CA ARG A 101 -3.06 19.68 -7.68
C ARG A 101 -1.90 19.24 -6.82
N PHE A 102 -1.24 18.17 -7.25
CA PHE A 102 0.04 17.78 -6.71
C PHE A 102 1.14 18.73 -7.20
N ALA A 103 2.14 18.97 -6.35
CA ALA A 103 3.39 19.59 -6.76
C ALA A 103 4.24 18.54 -7.49
N SER A 104 4.45 18.69 -8.80
CA SER A 104 5.13 17.66 -9.61
C SER A 104 6.59 17.39 -9.22
N ASN A 105 7.20 18.30 -8.46
CA ASN A 105 8.54 18.17 -7.91
C ASN A 105 8.58 17.52 -6.52
N ASP A 106 7.44 17.13 -5.93
CA ASP A 106 7.42 16.39 -4.68
C ASP A 106 7.96 14.97 -4.89
N PRO A 107 9.12 14.61 -4.28
CA PRO A 107 9.73 13.31 -4.47
C PRO A 107 8.87 12.17 -3.91
N LEU A 108 8.00 12.42 -2.92
CA LEU A 108 7.19 11.39 -2.28
C LEU A 108 6.06 10.85 -3.16
N LEU A 109 5.68 11.57 -4.22
CA LEU A 109 4.63 11.12 -5.15
C LEU A 109 4.99 9.84 -5.92
N ARG A 110 6.28 9.46 -5.93
CA ARG A 110 6.78 8.23 -6.55
C ARG A 110 6.67 7.02 -5.62
N HIS A 111 6.40 7.26 -4.34
CA HIS A 111 6.36 6.23 -3.31
C HIS A 111 4.93 6.05 -2.81
N LYS A 112 4.53 4.81 -2.59
CA LYS A 112 3.21 4.50 -2.06
C LYS A 112 3.25 4.61 -0.54
N THR A 113 2.80 5.73 0.01
CA THR A 113 2.92 6.03 1.45
C THR A 113 1.56 6.19 2.14
N THR A 114 1.58 6.29 3.47
CA THR A 114 0.43 6.72 4.29
C THR A 114 0.18 8.22 4.26
N ARG A 115 1.06 9.04 3.65
CA ARG A 115 0.83 10.48 3.45
C ARG A 115 -0.17 10.70 2.32
N ARG A 116 -1.46 10.62 2.67
CA ARG A 116 -2.55 10.55 1.71
C ARG A 116 -3.57 11.67 1.81
N GLU A 117 -3.30 12.69 2.63
CA GLU A 117 -4.23 13.80 2.92
C GLU A 117 -4.86 14.38 1.66
N LEU A 118 -4.06 14.73 0.64
CA LEU A 118 -4.59 15.29 -0.61
C LEU A 118 -5.47 14.30 -1.39
N TYR A 119 -5.12 13.01 -1.42
CA TYR A 119 -5.97 12.01 -2.07
C TYR A 119 -7.30 11.85 -1.31
N GLU A 120 -7.26 11.87 0.02
CA GLU A 120 -8.42 11.66 0.88
C GLU A 120 -9.35 12.88 0.89
N SER A 121 -8.79 14.10 0.93
CA SER A 121 -9.58 15.34 0.88
C SER A 121 -10.30 15.49 -0.45
N GLU A 122 -9.61 15.26 -1.58
CA GLU A 122 -10.25 15.40 -2.89
C GLU A 122 -11.25 14.27 -3.17
N LEU A 123 -11.06 13.07 -2.59
CA LEU A 123 -12.05 11.99 -2.69
C LEU A 123 -13.32 12.30 -1.87
N ALA A 124 -13.19 12.95 -0.72
CA ALA A 124 -14.33 13.35 0.11
C ALA A 124 -15.16 14.49 -0.51
N GLU A 125 -14.58 15.31 -1.39
CA GLU A 125 -15.26 16.38 -2.12
C GLU A 125 -15.95 15.92 -3.42
N ALA A 126 -15.75 14.66 -3.84
CA ALA A 126 -16.15 14.13 -5.16
C ALA A 126 -17.58 13.55 -5.23
#